data_AF-A0A0A1HZR0-F1
#
_entry.id   AF-A0A0A1HZR0-F1
#
_cell.length_a   1.000
_cell.length_b   1.000
_cell.length_c   1.000
_cell.angle_alpha   90.00
_cell.angle_beta   90.00
_cell.angle_gamma   90.00
#
_symmetry.space_group_name_H-M   'P 1'
#
loop_
_entity.id
_entity.type
_entity.pdbx_description
1 polymer ?
#
loop_
_entity_poly.entity_id
_entity_poly.type
_entity_poly.pdbx_seq_one_letter_code
_entity_poly.pdbx_strand_id
1 'polypeptide(L)'
;MKRQRYIWVTLLPAAWLLICTTTAGLIKLFDANPAIGFLALARKYNDALAAGQILAPAKSIEQMQHVVFNAYTNATLTVLFLFVVLSILFYALKVGVAAWGTKERTDKEAPFQALPDA
;
A
#
# COMPACT_ATOMS: atom_id res chain seq x y z
N MET A 1 -26.98 0.36 -14.43
CA MET A 1 -27.70 -0.23 -13.26
C MET A 1 -27.27 0.46 -11.97
N LYS A 2 -28.12 1.28 -11.34
CA LYS A 2 -27.78 1.96 -10.07
C LYS A 2 -28.01 1.04 -8.86
N ARG A 3 -27.05 0.18 -8.55
CA ARG A 3 -27.06 -0.74 -7.39
C ARG A 3 -26.43 -0.12 -6.13
N GLN A 4 -26.66 1.18 -5.91
CA GLN A 4 -26.02 1.98 -4.85
C GLN A 4 -26.27 1.43 -3.43
N ARG A 5 -27.44 0.80 -3.21
CA ARG A 5 -27.80 0.15 -1.93
C ARG A 5 -26.78 -0.90 -1.46
N TYR A 6 -26.01 -1.49 -2.37
CA TYR A 6 -25.04 -2.54 -2.07
C TYR A 6 -23.59 -2.03 -1.99
N ILE A 7 -23.35 -0.72 -2.16
CA ILE A 7 -22.00 -0.16 -2.20
C ILE A 7 -21.21 -0.39 -0.89
N TRP A 8 -21.90 -0.48 0.24
CA TRP A 8 -21.28 -0.73 1.54
C TRP A 8 -20.59 -2.10 1.61
N VAL A 9 -21.08 -3.09 0.83
CA VAL A 9 -20.52 -4.45 0.81
C VAL A 9 -19.08 -4.44 0.32
N THR A 10 -18.76 -3.60 -0.66
CA THR A 10 -17.40 -3.45 -1.19
C THR A 10 -16.61 -2.36 -0.45
N LEU A 11 -17.25 -1.26 -0.06
CA LEU A 11 -16.57 -0.15 0.62
C LEU A 11 -16.05 -0.53 2.00
N LEU A 12 -16.80 -1.31 2.80
CA LEU A 12 -16.42 -1.66 4.16
C LEU A 12 -15.09 -2.46 4.21
N PRO A 13 -14.94 -3.60 3.50
CA PRO A 13 -13.67 -4.33 3.50
C PRO A 13 -12.53 -3.53 2.84
N ALA A 14 -12.81 -2.75 1.80
CA ALA A 14 -11.80 -1.92 1.15
C ALA A 14 -11.27 -0.82 2.08
N ALA A 15 -12.16 -0.12 2.81
CA ALA A 15 -11.78 0.90 3.78
C ALA A 15 -10.96 0.31 4.92
N TRP A 16 -11.36 -0.85 5.44
CA TRP A 16 -10.61 -1.56 6.47
C TRP A 16 -9.20 -1.91 5.99
N LEU A 17 -9.08 -2.50 4.79
CA LEU A 17 -7.81 -2.84 4.19
C LEU A 17 -6.90 -1.61 4.03
N LEU A 18 -7.45 -0.50 3.52
CA LEU A 18 -6.71 0.76 3.34
C LEU A 18 -6.20 1.31 4.67
N ILE A 19 -7.03 1.30 5.72
CA ILE A 19 -6.64 1.76 7.06
C ILE A 19 -5.49 0.91 7.59
N CYS A 20 -5.63 -0.42 7.60
CA CYS A 20 -4.60 -1.31 8.13
C CYS A 20 -3.28 -1.17 7.34
N THR A 21 -3.37 -1.15 6.02
CA THR A 21 -2.20 -1.14 5.12
C THR A 21 -1.45 0.18 5.20
N THR A 22 -2.17 1.31 5.16
CA THR A 22 -1.56 2.64 5.25
C THR A 22 -0.97 2.88 6.62
N THR A 23 -1.69 2.51 7.69
CA THR A 23 -1.21 2.65 9.07
C THR A 23 0.03 1.81 9.30
N ALA A 24 0.04 0.54 8.89
CA ALA A 24 1.21 -0.32 9.00
C ALA A 24 2.41 0.22 8.21
N GLY A 25 2.18 0.73 6.99
CA GLY A 25 3.23 1.36 6.18
C GLY A 25 3.85 2.58 6.85
N LEU A 26 3.01 3.48 7.40
CA LEU A 26 3.49 4.67 8.12
C LEU A 26 4.27 4.30 9.40
N ILE A 27 3.77 3.33 10.17
CA ILE A 27 4.48 2.79 11.34
C ILE A 27 5.85 2.24 10.90
N LYS A 28 5.89 1.41 9.86
CA LYS A 28 7.16 0.85 9.36
C LYS A 28 8.16 1.90 8.87
N LEU A 29 7.70 3.05 8.39
CA LEU A 29 8.57 4.13 7.92
C LEU A 29 9.09 5.00 9.07
N PHE A 30 8.20 5.41 9.99
CA PHE A 30 8.47 6.52 10.90
C PHE A 30 8.57 6.14 12.38
N ASP A 31 8.25 4.92 12.76
CA ASP A 31 8.37 4.49 14.16
C ASP A 31 9.84 4.61 14.64
N ALA A 32 10.01 5.22 15.81
CA ALA A 32 11.33 5.46 16.40
C ALA A 32 11.96 4.18 16.95
N ASN A 33 11.17 3.14 17.24
CA ASN A 33 11.64 1.86 17.70
C ASN A 33 12.34 1.09 16.56
N PRO A 34 13.65 0.79 16.65
CA PRO A 34 14.37 0.03 15.63
C PRO A 34 13.83 -1.39 15.39
N ALA A 35 13.07 -1.96 16.33
CA ALA A 35 12.41 -3.25 16.14
C ALA A 35 11.21 -3.16 15.17
N ILE A 36 10.68 -1.96 14.96
CA ILE A 36 9.48 -1.71 14.16
C ILE A 36 9.85 -0.94 12.88
N GLY A 37 10.47 0.22 13.03
CA GLY A 37 10.73 1.17 11.95
C GLY A 37 12.02 0.89 11.17
N PHE A 38 11.92 0.88 9.84
CA PHE A 38 13.06 0.63 8.95
C PHE A 38 14.13 1.71 9.05
N LEU A 39 13.73 2.99 9.07
CA LEU A 39 14.68 4.10 9.17
C LEU A 39 15.37 4.15 10.54
N ALA A 40 14.65 3.79 11.61
CA ALA A 40 15.23 3.66 12.94
C ALA A 40 16.23 2.49 13.02
N LEU A 41 15.91 1.36 12.40
CA LEU A 41 16.82 0.21 12.30
C LEU A 41 18.10 0.56 11.54
N ALA A 42 17.98 1.21 10.39
CA ALA A 42 19.13 1.66 9.60
C ALA A 42 20.04 2.59 10.41
N ARG A 43 19.46 3.58 11.11
CA ARG A 43 20.22 4.49 11.99
C ARG A 43 20.98 3.74 13.09
N LYS A 44 20.29 2.86 13.85
CA LYS A 44 20.91 2.06 14.92
C LYS A 44 22.13 1.26 14.43
N TYR A 45 22.02 0.63 13.27
CA TYR A 45 23.12 -0.16 12.70
C TYR A 45 24.25 0.72 12.14
N ASN A 46 23.93 1.87 11.53
CA ASN A 46 24.93 2.84 11.07
C ASN A 46 25.72 3.44 12.24
N ASP A 47 25.06 3.80 13.34
CA ASP A 47 25.73 4.36 14.52
C ASP A 47 26.68 3.33 15.15
N ALA A 48 26.27 2.06 15.22
CA ALA A 48 27.13 0.98 15.69
C ALA A 48 28.31 0.72 14.74
N LEU A 49 28.09 0.75 13.42
CA LEU A 49 29.16 0.66 12.42
C LEU A 49 30.19 1.79 12.60
N ALA A 50 29.74 3.02 12.81
CA ALA A 50 30.61 4.17 13.07
C ALA A 50 31.40 4.04 14.40
N ALA A 51 30.79 3.41 15.41
CA ALA A 51 31.44 3.10 16.68
C ALA A 51 32.35 1.85 16.64
N GLY A 52 32.45 1.15 15.51
CA GLY A 52 33.21 -0.11 15.40
C GLY A 52 32.59 -1.27 16.19
N GLN A 53 31.30 -1.19 16.51
CA GLN A 53 30.57 -2.18 17.31
C GLN A 53 29.77 -3.11 16.40
N ILE A 54 29.85 -4.41 16.68
CA ILE A 54 29.02 -5.42 16.02
C ILE A 54 27.79 -5.67 16.91
N LEU A 55 26.60 -5.38 16.37
CA LEU A 55 25.34 -5.65 17.07
C LEU A 55 24.84 -7.05 16.73
N ALA A 56 24.51 -7.82 17.76
CA ALA A 56 23.74 -9.06 17.56
C ALA A 56 22.39 -8.73 16.88
N PRO A 57 21.89 -9.60 15.97
CA PRO A 57 22.40 -10.94 15.63
C PRO A 57 23.49 -10.96 14.55
N ALA A 58 23.92 -9.81 14.01
CA ALA A 58 25.01 -9.77 13.05
C ALA A 58 26.32 -10.23 13.72
N LYS A 59 27.14 -10.97 12.98
CA LYS A 59 28.43 -11.52 13.42
C LYS A 59 29.62 -10.85 12.74
N SER A 60 29.37 -10.03 11.72
CA SER A 60 30.41 -9.31 10.98
C SER A 60 29.92 -7.92 10.58
N ILE A 61 30.87 -7.04 10.25
CA ILE A 61 30.62 -5.70 9.71
C ILE A 61 29.84 -5.78 8.39
N GLU A 62 30.16 -6.74 7.53
CA GLU A 62 29.46 -6.95 6.27
C GLU A 62 27.98 -7.29 6.48
N GLN A 63 27.66 -8.15 7.46
CA GLN A 63 26.27 -8.43 7.83
C GLN A 63 25.53 -7.21 8.36
N MET A 64 26.20 -6.35 9.14
CA MET A 64 25.63 -5.08 9.60
C MET A 64 25.28 -4.17 8.41
N GLN A 65 26.16 -4.05 7.41
CA GLN A 65 25.91 -3.28 6.20
C GLN A 65 24.73 -3.83 5.39
N HIS A 66 24.60 -5.15 5.28
CA HIS A 66 23.43 -5.76 4.65
C HIS A 66 22.12 -5.43 5.38
N VAL A 67 22.12 -5.39 6.72
CA VAL A 67 20.92 -5.00 7.50
C VAL A 67 20.54 -3.55 7.18
N VAL A 68 21.51 -2.63 7.13
CA VAL A 68 21.26 -1.23 6.75
C VAL A 68 20.70 -1.12 5.34
N PHE A 69 21.31 -1.80 4.37
CA PHE A 69 20.87 -1.79 2.98
C PHE A 69 19.44 -2.35 2.81
N ASN A 70 19.14 -3.46 3.48
CA ASN A 70 17.80 -4.05 3.48
C ASN A 70 16.78 -3.13 4.13
N ALA A 71 17.13 -2.45 5.21
CA ALA A 71 16.26 -1.49 5.87
C ALA A 71 15.91 -0.32 4.93
N TYR A 72 16.88 0.26 4.23
CA TYR A 72 16.61 1.30 3.23
C TYR A 72 15.80 0.80 2.03
N THR A 73 16.07 -0.43 1.56
CA THR A 73 15.31 -1.07 0.48
C THR A 73 13.84 -1.24 0.88
N ASN A 74 13.59 -1.79 2.07
CA ASN A 74 12.24 -1.96 2.60
C ASN A 74 11.51 -0.62 2.79
N ALA A 75 12.21 0.41 3.29
CA ALA A 75 11.65 1.75 3.39
C ALA A 75 11.24 2.30 2.02
N THR A 76 12.12 2.18 1.02
CA THR A 76 11.86 2.66 -0.34
C THR A 76 10.68 1.93 -0.98
N LEU A 77 10.65 0.60 -0.90
CA LEU A 77 9.54 -0.21 -1.41
C LEU A 77 8.22 0.13 -0.72
N THR A 78 8.25 0.40 0.59
CA THR A 78 7.05 0.80 1.35
C THR A 78 6.52 2.16 0.87
N VAL A 79 7.41 3.14 0.65
CA VAL A 79 7.02 4.45 0.09
C VAL A 79 6.40 4.28 -1.30
N LEU A 80 7.04 3.51 -2.19
CA LEU A 80 6.52 3.25 -3.53
C LEU A 80 5.15 2.56 -3.49
N PHE A 81 5.00 1.57 -2.62
CA PHE A 81 3.74 0.87 -2.44
C PHE A 81 2.62 1.80 -1.96
N LEU A 82 2.88 2.63 -0.93
CA LEU A 82 1.90 3.62 -0.45
C LEU A 82 1.54 4.61 -1.55
N PHE A 83 2.51 5.06 -2.35
CA PHE A 83 2.27 5.94 -3.48
C PHE A 83 1.30 5.31 -4.51
N VAL A 84 1.51 4.05 -4.87
CA VAL A 84 0.63 3.33 -5.80
C VAL A 84 -0.77 3.15 -5.21
N VAL A 85 -0.87 2.75 -3.94
CA VAL A 85 -2.17 2.56 -3.25
C VAL A 85 -2.97 3.86 -3.21
N LEU A 86 -2.33 4.97 -2.82
CA LEU A 86 -2.99 6.28 -2.76
C LEU A 86 -3.39 6.78 -4.16
N SER A 87 -2.58 6.50 -5.18
CA SER A 87 -2.93 6.81 -6.58
C SER A 87 -4.15 6.04 -7.05
N ILE A 88 -4.22 4.74 -6.80
CA ILE A 88 -5.39 3.91 -7.12
C ILE A 88 -6.62 4.41 -6.38
N LEU A 89 -6.50 4.71 -5.08
CA LEU A 89 -7.59 5.27 -4.28
C LEU A 89 -8.10 6.58 -4.87
N PHE A 90 -7.21 7.49 -5.25
CA PHE A 90 -7.57 8.76 -5.90
C PHE A 90 -8.38 8.55 -7.18
N TYR A 91 -7.91 7.68 -8.09
CA TYR A 91 -8.65 7.39 -9.33
C TYR A 91 -9.98 6.67 -9.08
N ALA A 92 -10.02 5.75 -8.12
CA ALA A 92 -11.25 5.06 -7.73
C ALA A 92 -12.30 6.05 -7.22
N LEU A 93 -11.90 7.01 -6.38
CA LEU A 93 -12.78 8.08 -5.91
C LEU A 93 -13.23 8.99 -7.06
N LYS A 94 -12.31 9.44 -7.91
CA LYS A 94 -12.62 10.29 -9.07
C LYS A 94 -13.67 9.63 -9.99
N VAL A 95 -13.45 8.37 -10.36
CA VAL A 95 -14.37 7.61 -11.23
C VAL A 95 -15.68 7.32 -10.50
N GLY A 96 -15.63 6.94 -9.22
CA GLY A 96 -16.82 6.67 -8.41
C GLY A 96 -17.75 7.89 -8.28
N VAL A 97 -17.18 9.07 -8.01
CA VAL A 97 -17.93 10.34 -7.94
C VAL A 97 -18.55 10.69 -9.29
N ALA A 98 -17.78 10.58 -10.38
CA ALA A 98 -18.30 10.84 -11.72
C ALA A 98 -19.48 9.90 -12.08
N ALA A 99 -19.34 8.60 -11.79
CA ALA A 99 -20.39 7.61 -12.04
C ALA A 99 -21.64 7.82 -11.16
N TRP A 100 -21.48 8.35 -9.94
CA TRP A 100 -22.60 8.66 -9.06
C TRP A 100 -23.52 9.74 -9.64
N GLY A 101 -22.93 10.75 -10.27
CA GLY A 101 -23.64 11.87 -10.91
C GLY A 101 -24.39 11.49 -12.19
N THR A 102 -23.90 10.50 -12.95
CA THR A 102 -24.53 10.10 -14.22
C THR A 102 -25.83 9.34 -13.98
N LYS A 103 -26.95 9.82 -14.55
CA LYS A 103 -28.27 9.16 -14.43
C LYS A 103 -28.48 8.03 -15.44
N GLU A 104 -27.85 8.13 -16.60
CA GLU A 104 -28.03 7.17 -17.70
C GLU A 104 -27.11 5.94 -17.60
N ARG A 105 -27.44 4.86 -18.35
CA ARG A 105 -26.54 3.72 -18.55
C ARG A 105 -25.33 4.19 -19.34
N THR A 106 -24.13 3.92 -18.83
CA THR A 106 -22.86 4.22 -19.50
C THR A 106 -22.19 3.00 -20.11
N ASP A 107 -22.81 1.82 -19.98
CA ASP A 107 -22.32 0.58 -20.57
C ASP A 107 -22.51 0.57 -22.09
N LYS A 108 -21.51 0.02 -22.80
CA LYS A 108 -21.50 -0.14 -24.25
C LYS A 108 -21.61 -1.63 -24.56
N GLU A 109 -22.82 -2.16 -24.44
CA GLU A 109 -23.11 -3.56 -24.77
C GLU A 109 -23.34 -3.73 -26.28
N ALA A 110 -23.11 -4.94 -26.79
CA ALA A 110 -23.48 -5.29 -28.15
C ALA A 110 -25.02 -5.16 -28.34
N PRO A 111 -25.50 -4.80 -29.55
CA PRO A 111 -26.93 -4.77 -29.82
C PRO A 111 -27.55 -6.13 -29.54
N PHE A 112 -28.77 -6.12 -29.03
CA PHE A 112 -29.52 -7.35 -28.73
C PHE A 112 -29.62 -8.24 -29.98
N GLN A 113 -29.19 -9.50 -29.85
CA GLN A 113 -29.39 -10.54 -30.84
C GLN A 113 -30.47 -11.50 -30.34
N ALA A 114 -31.60 -11.55 -31.05
CA ALA A 114 -32.64 -12.53 -30.76
C ALA A 114 -32.12 -13.95 -31.05
N LEU A 115 -32.51 -14.92 -30.22
CA LEU A 115 -32.30 -16.33 -30.53
C LEU A 115 -33.13 -16.68 -31.78
N PRO A 116 -32.57 -17.44 -32.75
CA PRO A 116 -33.35 -17.90 -33.89
C PRO A 116 -34.48 -18.82 -33.42
N ASP A 117 -35.64 -18.69 -34.07
CA ASP A 117 -36.77 -19.59 -33.84
C ASP A 117 -36.36 -21.04 -34.18
N ALA A 118 -36.74 -21.98 -33.30
CA ALA A 118 -36.34 -23.39 -33.34
C ALA A 118 -36.97 -24.16 -34.50
#